data_AF-A0A835GFV9-F1
#
_entry.id   AF-A0A835GFV9-F1
#
_cell.length_a   1.000
_cell.length_b   1.000
_cell.length_c   1.000
_cell.angle_alpha   90.00
_cell.angle_beta   90.00
_cell.angle_gamma   90.00
#
_symmetry.space_group_name_H-M   'P 1'
#
loop_
_entity.id
_entity.type
_entity.pdbx_description
1 polymer ?
#
loop_
_entity_poly.entity_id
_entity_poly.type
_entity_poly.pdbx_seq_one_letter_code
_entity_poly.pdbx_strand_id
1 'polypeptide(L)'
;MQDVRKRAKSNDKNVSERNIPKNNESNVNNNKIPTTQRNISLRIISRVVVIFSLLIVVYFSSKNDKVKTFAKQSELLPGKGLVVDCSLSYKEEVEKYEGCVPKECKRFITDKVISVREAEELLAIAKKGLQLGGSSGGASILDLHSGALSMGQHFVNIYKREDAKHIFSETDFNIYRVVKEKIKYAVAHHFGVKPNKIYLTHPTFFSEITSKKAVTMHDEYWHPHVDKETYKSFHYTTLLYLGDYNIDFKGGRFVFVDEKFNRTVEPRKARLSMFTSGRENLHYVEKVTSGNRYAMTISFTCDQQYAIQDPSINNI
;
A
#
# COMPACT_ATOMS: atom_id res chain seq x y z
N MET A 1 2.66 -41.97 81.25
CA MET A 1 2.82 -40.96 82.33
C MET A 1 1.70 -39.95 82.15
N GLN A 2 0.59 -40.19 82.86
CA GLN A 2 0.03 -39.35 83.95
C GLN A 2 -0.56 -38.04 83.38
N ASP A 3 -1.83 -37.68 83.55
CA ASP A 3 -2.67 -37.88 84.74
C ASP A 3 -4.19 -37.74 84.44
N VAL A 4 -4.99 -37.98 85.48
CA VAL A 4 -6.39 -38.43 85.49
C VAL A 4 -7.39 -37.32 85.95
N ARG A 5 -8.69 -37.48 85.55
CA ARG A 5 -9.97 -37.11 86.24
C ARG A 5 -10.61 -35.69 86.14
N LYS A 6 -11.89 -35.65 85.68
CA LYS A 6 -13.19 -35.35 86.41
C LYS A 6 -14.31 -35.01 85.37
N ARG A 7 -15.48 -35.69 85.25
CA ARG A 7 -16.78 -35.75 86.03
C ARG A 7 -17.41 -34.35 86.28
N ALA A 8 -18.72 -34.04 86.15
CA ALA A 8 -20.03 -34.73 86.00
C ALA A 8 -21.09 -33.67 85.52
N LYS A 9 -22.08 -33.93 84.63
CA LYS A 9 -23.46 -34.51 84.73
C LYS A 9 -24.57 -33.68 85.45
N SER A 10 -25.68 -33.41 84.74
CA SER A 10 -27.11 -33.35 85.19
C SER A 10 -28.04 -33.19 83.94
N ASN A 11 -28.83 -34.18 83.51
CA ASN A 11 -30.28 -34.46 83.78
C ASN A 11 -31.22 -33.26 83.47
N ASP A 12 -32.37 -33.36 82.77
CA ASP A 12 -33.38 -34.43 82.74
C ASP A 12 -34.35 -34.38 81.53
N LYS A 13 -35.21 -35.40 81.42
CA LYS A 13 -36.10 -35.81 80.30
C LYS A 13 -37.54 -35.26 80.33
N ASN A 14 -38.18 -35.33 79.14
CA ASN A 14 -39.55 -35.81 78.79
C ASN A 14 -40.88 -35.20 79.32
N VAL A 15 -41.72 -34.84 78.33
CA VAL A 15 -43.11 -35.31 78.01
C VAL A 15 -44.34 -34.98 78.89
N SER A 16 -45.39 -34.52 78.18
CA SER A 16 -46.86 -34.63 78.34
C SER A 16 -47.73 -33.53 79.00
N GLU A 17 -48.43 -32.77 78.13
CA GLU A 17 -49.90 -32.63 77.98
C GLU A 17 -50.82 -32.07 79.11
N ARG A 18 -51.44 -30.88 78.89
CA ARG A 18 -52.91 -30.62 78.66
C ARG A 18 -53.44 -29.21 79.03
N ASN A 19 -54.42 -28.75 78.22
CA ASN A 19 -55.58 -27.83 78.46
C ASN A 19 -55.49 -26.27 78.35
N ILE A 20 -55.85 -25.72 77.16
CA ILE A 20 -56.92 -24.72 76.73
C ILE A 20 -57.48 -23.67 77.75
N PRO A 21 -58.00 -22.42 77.41
CA PRO A 21 -57.87 -21.44 76.28
C PRO A 21 -57.79 -19.91 76.65
N LYS A 22 -57.65 -19.00 75.64
CA LYS A 22 -58.49 -17.80 75.26
C LYS A 22 -57.78 -16.47 74.86
N ASN A 23 -58.39 -15.82 73.84
CA ASN A 23 -58.54 -14.37 73.51
C ASN A 23 -57.66 -13.68 72.42
N ASN A 24 -58.29 -13.51 71.24
CA ASN A 24 -58.67 -12.31 70.45
C ASN A 24 -57.76 -11.10 70.09
N GLU A 25 -57.94 -10.69 68.81
CA GLU A 25 -57.78 -9.38 68.12
C GLU A 25 -56.35 -8.91 67.75
N SER A 26 -56.02 -8.48 66.52
CA SER A 26 -56.69 -7.48 65.66
C SER A 26 -56.15 -7.46 64.19
N ASN A 27 -56.95 -6.88 63.28
CA ASN A 27 -56.73 -6.63 61.84
C ASN A 27 -55.68 -5.54 61.52
N VAL A 28 -55.13 -5.53 60.28
CA VAL A 28 -55.22 -4.42 59.27
C VAL A 28 -54.25 -4.64 58.07
N ASN A 29 -54.79 -4.37 56.88
CA ASN A 29 -54.25 -4.42 55.51
C ASN A 29 -52.88 -3.75 55.25
N ASN A 30 -52.18 -4.23 54.21
CA ASN A 30 -51.58 -3.35 53.19
C ASN A 30 -51.34 -4.03 51.84
N ASN A 31 -51.95 -3.45 50.80
CA ASN A 31 -51.83 -3.81 49.39
C ASN A 31 -50.41 -3.57 48.83
N LYS A 32 -49.90 -4.49 47.99
CA LYS A 32 -48.78 -4.21 47.08
C LYS A 32 -49.16 -4.54 45.63
N ILE A 33 -49.01 -3.53 44.77
CA ILE A 33 -49.18 -3.53 43.32
C ILE A 33 -48.12 -4.44 42.68
N PRO A 34 -48.44 -5.31 41.70
CA PRO A 34 -47.42 -6.09 41.01
C PRO A 34 -46.75 -5.26 39.90
N THR A 35 -45.44 -5.07 40.03
CA THR A 35 -44.57 -4.53 38.99
C THR A 35 -44.32 -5.61 37.93
N THR A 36 -44.79 -5.37 36.71
CA THR A 36 -44.61 -6.27 35.57
C THR A 36 -43.15 -6.24 35.08
N GLN A 37 -42.29 -7.10 35.62
CA GLN A 37 -40.98 -7.37 35.03
C GLN A 37 -41.17 -8.15 33.72
N ARG A 38 -41.04 -7.47 32.57
CA ARG A 38 -40.94 -8.11 31.27
C ARG A 38 -39.62 -8.89 31.19
N ASN A 39 -39.64 -10.15 31.57
CA ASN A 39 -38.55 -11.09 31.30
C ASN A 39 -38.50 -11.35 29.79
N ILE A 40 -37.64 -10.61 29.09
CA ILE A 40 -37.35 -10.85 27.69
C ILE A 40 -36.71 -12.23 27.59
N SER A 41 -37.33 -13.13 26.83
CA SER A 41 -36.83 -14.49 26.66
C SER A 41 -35.38 -14.46 26.14
N LEU A 42 -34.50 -15.25 26.76
CA LEU A 42 -33.11 -15.46 26.31
C LEU A 42 -33.02 -15.82 24.81
N ARG A 43 -34.08 -16.43 24.25
CA ARG A 43 -34.18 -16.75 22.82
C ARG A 43 -34.32 -15.52 21.92
N ILE A 44 -34.93 -14.45 22.42
CA ILE A 44 -35.07 -13.18 21.69
C ILE A 44 -33.70 -12.47 21.70
N ILE A 45 -33.04 -12.44 22.85
CA ILE A 45 -31.70 -11.85 22.99
C ILE A 45 -30.68 -12.57 22.09
N SER A 46 -30.68 -13.91 22.08
CA SER A 46 -29.76 -14.68 21.22
C SER A 46 -29.98 -14.41 19.73
N ARG A 47 -31.24 -14.31 19.28
CA ARG A 47 -31.56 -13.97 17.89
C ARG A 47 -31.10 -12.57 17.52
N VAL A 48 -31.30 -11.58 18.39
CA VAL A 48 -30.84 -10.20 18.17
C VAL A 48 -29.31 -10.16 18.06
N VAL A 49 -28.58 -10.83 18.94
CA VAL A 49 -27.11 -10.88 18.90
C VAL A 49 -26.61 -11.53 17.61
N VAL A 50 -27.22 -12.64 17.17
CA VAL A 50 -26.85 -13.31 15.92
C VAL A 50 -27.11 -12.42 14.71
N ILE A 51 -28.28 -11.77 14.65
CA ILE A 51 -28.64 -10.85 13.57
C ILE A 51 -27.68 -9.65 13.55
N PHE A 52 -27.40 -9.04 14.69
CA PHE A 52 -26.47 -7.90 14.77
C PHE A 52 -25.04 -8.31 14.38
N SER A 53 -24.61 -9.50 14.80
CA SER A 53 -23.30 -10.05 14.41
C SER A 53 -23.22 -10.29 12.90
N LEU A 54 -24.28 -10.86 12.30
CA LEU A 54 -24.40 -11.02 10.85
C LEU A 54 -24.40 -9.67 10.12
N LEU A 55 -25.15 -8.69 10.62
CA LEU A 55 -25.19 -7.34 10.04
C LEU A 55 -23.83 -6.64 10.14
N ILE A 56 -23.11 -6.81 11.25
CA ILE A 56 -21.73 -6.32 11.40
C ILE A 56 -20.83 -7.01 10.38
N VAL A 57 -20.87 -8.34 10.27
CA VAL A 57 -20.06 -9.09 9.28
C VAL A 57 -20.39 -8.65 7.86
N VAL A 58 -21.66 -8.51 7.50
CA VAL A 58 -22.09 -8.04 6.17
C VAL A 58 -21.67 -6.59 5.93
N TYR A 59 -21.82 -5.70 6.92
CA TYR A 59 -21.41 -4.29 6.81
C TYR A 59 -19.89 -4.16 6.62
N PHE A 60 -19.09 -4.89 7.39
CA PHE A 60 -17.64 -4.89 7.24
C PHE A 60 -17.17 -5.64 5.99
N SER A 61 -17.92 -6.65 5.53
CA SER A 61 -17.63 -7.37 4.29
C SER A 61 -17.97 -6.53 3.05
N SER A 62 -19.11 -5.83 3.01
CA SER A 62 -19.53 -5.07 1.82
C SER A 62 -18.78 -3.75 1.64
N LYS A 63 -18.21 -3.20 2.71
CA LYS A 63 -17.37 -2.00 2.64
C LYS A 63 -16.04 -2.23 1.89
N ASN A 64 -15.65 -3.49 1.65
CA ASN A 64 -14.40 -3.88 0.99
C ASN A 64 -14.54 -4.18 -0.52
N ASP A 65 -15.72 -4.01 -1.12
CA ASP A 65 -16.08 -4.66 -2.39
C ASP A 65 -15.47 -4.08 -3.68
N LYS A 66 -14.65 -3.02 -3.61
CA LYS A 66 -14.10 -2.37 -4.83
C LYS A 66 -12.59 -2.48 -5.01
N VAL A 67 -11.87 -3.27 -4.20
CA VAL A 67 -10.42 -3.41 -4.33
C VAL A 67 -10.00 -4.89 -4.28
N LYS A 68 -9.23 -5.35 -5.27
CA LYS A 68 -8.62 -6.68 -5.30
C LYS A 68 -7.10 -6.57 -5.39
N THR A 69 -6.38 -7.35 -4.60
CA THR A 69 -4.92 -7.40 -4.70
C THR A 69 -4.50 -8.16 -5.95
N PHE A 70 -3.88 -7.45 -6.89
CA PHE A 70 -3.33 -8.02 -8.11
C PHE A 70 -1.95 -8.65 -7.86
N ALA A 71 -1.12 -8.05 -7.01
CA ALA A 71 0.17 -8.62 -6.62
C ALA A 71 0.41 -8.37 -5.13
N LYS A 72 0.48 -9.43 -4.31
CA LYS A 72 0.73 -9.32 -2.86
C LYS A 72 2.21 -9.24 -2.57
N GLN A 73 2.61 -8.53 -1.51
CA GLN A 73 4.04 -8.39 -1.14
C GLN A 73 4.66 -9.75 -0.76
N SER A 74 3.87 -10.62 -0.10
CA SER A 74 4.29 -11.95 0.33
C SER A 74 4.44 -12.98 -0.79
N GLU A 75 3.89 -12.71 -1.98
CA GLU A 75 4.00 -13.57 -3.15
C GLU A 75 5.34 -13.33 -3.86
N LEU A 76 6.00 -14.41 -4.30
CA LEU A 76 7.09 -14.33 -5.28
C LEU A 76 6.51 -14.58 -6.67
N LEU A 77 6.58 -13.58 -7.55
CA LEU A 77 5.94 -13.60 -8.86
C LEU A 77 6.98 -13.77 -9.97
N PRO A 78 7.11 -14.95 -10.62
CA PRO A 78 7.91 -15.09 -11.83
C PRO A 78 7.47 -14.14 -12.93
N GLY A 79 6.15 -13.95 -13.04
CA GLY A 79 5.50 -13.00 -13.94
C GLY A 79 3.98 -13.12 -13.79
N LYS A 80 3.29 -11.98 -13.73
CA LYS A 80 1.83 -11.91 -13.66
C LYS A 80 1.34 -10.80 -14.58
N GLY A 81 0.70 -11.20 -15.67
CA GLY A 81 0.14 -10.29 -16.68
C GLY A 81 -1.38 -10.15 -16.54
N LEU A 82 -1.90 -8.98 -16.89
CA LEU A 82 -3.30 -8.72 -17.12
C LEU A 82 -3.42 -7.89 -18.40
N VAL A 83 -3.98 -8.50 -19.44
CA VAL A 83 -4.32 -7.80 -20.68
C VAL A 83 -5.46 -6.83 -20.42
N VAL A 84 -5.34 -5.64 -20.98
CA VAL A 84 -6.35 -4.59 -20.94
C VAL A 84 -6.57 -4.06 -22.35
N ASP A 85 -7.76 -3.57 -22.64
CA ASP A 85 -8.05 -2.97 -23.93
C ASP A 85 -7.24 -1.68 -24.08
N CYS A 86 -6.45 -1.57 -25.15
CA CYS A 86 -5.72 -0.34 -25.45
C CYS A 86 -6.71 0.82 -25.62
N SER A 87 -6.43 1.96 -24.99
CA SER A 87 -7.20 3.16 -25.30
C SER A 87 -6.99 3.60 -26.75
N LEU A 88 -8.06 4.10 -27.39
CA LEU A 88 -8.02 4.53 -28.81
C LEU A 88 -6.89 5.54 -29.06
N SER A 89 -6.78 6.56 -28.20
CA SER A 89 -5.74 7.59 -28.31
C SER A 89 -4.32 7.03 -28.17
N TYR A 90 -4.12 6.02 -27.33
CA TYR A 90 -2.82 5.38 -27.20
C TYR A 90 -2.48 4.58 -28.45
N LYS A 91 -3.44 3.80 -28.94
CA LYS A 91 -3.30 2.96 -30.14
C LYS A 91 -2.96 3.79 -31.39
N GLU A 92 -3.74 4.82 -31.67
CA GLU A 92 -3.52 5.72 -32.82
C GLU A 92 -2.15 6.40 -32.80
N GLU A 93 -1.60 6.64 -31.61
CA GLU A 93 -0.29 7.25 -31.48
C GLU A 93 0.84 6.24 -31.70
N VAL A 94 0.80 5.09 -31.04
CA VAL A 94 1.87 4.08 -31.14
C VAL A 94 1.96 3.47 -32.55
N GLU A 95 0.85 3.41 -33.29
CA GLU A 95 0.80 2.93 -34.67
C GLU A 95 1.70 3.72 -35.64
N LYS A 96 2.10 4.94 -35.28
CA LYS A 96 3.04 5.76 -36.06
C LYS A 96 4.49 5.26 -35.98
N TYR A 97 4.81 4.41 -35.02
CA TYR A 97 6.17 4.00 -34.69
C TYR A 97 6.37 2.49 -34.92
N GLU A 98 6.82 2.14 -36.12
CA GLU A 98 7.04 0.74 -36.50
C GLU A 98 8.03 0.03 -35.56
N GLY A 99 7.62 -1.13 -35.05
CA GLY A 99 8.39 -1.92 -34.09
C GLY A 99 8.28 -1.47 -32.64
N CYS A 100 7.50 -0.41 -32.35
CA CYS A 100 7.15 0.02 -30.99
C CYS A 100 5.68 -0.21 -30.63
N VAL A 101 4.86 -0.71 -31.56
CA VAL A 101 3.45 -1.06 -31.31
C VAL A 101 3.39 -2.31 -30.43
N PRO A 102 2.74 -2.26 -29.26
CA PRO A 102 2.62 -3.43 -28.40
C PRO A 102 1.69 -4.46 -29.04
N LYS A 103 1.98 -5.76 -28.87
CA LYS A 103 1.06 -6.84 -29.29
C LYS A 103 -0.28 -6.76 -28.57
N GLU A 104 -0.23 -6.34 -27.31
CA GLU A 104 -1.36 -6.21 -26.40
C GLU A 104 -1.02 -5.15 -25.35
N CYS A 105 -1.98 -4.27 -25.03
CA CYS A 105 -1.86 -3.42 -23.84
C CYS A 105 -2.07 -4.29 -22.61
N LYS A 106 -1.21 -4.13 -21.62
CA LYS A 106 -1.28 -4.94 -20.40
C LYS A 106 -0.57 -4.29 -19.23
N ARG A 107 -0.87 -4.83 -18.05
CA ARG A 107 -0.15 -4.63 -16.80
C ARG A 107 0.63 -5.89 -16.51
N PHE A 108 1.91 -5.78 -16.22
CA PHE A 108 2.76 -6.94 -15.96
C PHE A 108 3.64 -6.70 -14.74
N ILE A 109 3.63 -7.64 -13.80
CA ILE A 109 4.43 -7.60 -12.56
C ILE A 109 5.36 -8.80 -12.52
N THR A 110 6.64 -8.59 -12.15
CA THR A 110 7.61 -9.66 -11.98
C THR A 110 8.65 -9.32 -10.91
N ASP A 111 9.13 -10.36 -10.22
CA ASP A 111 10.20 -10.31 -9.22
C ASP A 111 11.50 -10.96 -9.73
N LYS A 112 11.62 -11.18 -11.06
CA LYS A 112 12.73 -11.95 -11.66
C LYS A 112 13.69 -11.14 -12.53
N VAL A 113 13.34 -9.91 -12.88
CA VAL A 113 14.17 -9.07 -13.78
C VAL A 113 15.33 -8.43 -13.02
N ILE A 114 15.05 -7.91 -11.81
CA ILE A 114 16.01 -7.18 -10.98
C ILE A 114 16.26 -7.99 -9.71
N SER A 115 17.53 -8.13 -9.33
CA SER A 115 17.90 -8.79 -8.08
C SER A 115 17.70 -7.87 -6.89
N VAL A 116 17.56 -8.45 -5.71
CA VAL A 116 17.46 -7.69 -4.44
C VAL A 116 18.68 -6.80 -4.24
N ARG A 117 19.88 -7.31 -4.55
CA ARG A 117 21.13 -6.54 -4.43
C ARG A 117 21.14 -5.30 -5.33
N GLU A 118 20.72 -5.43 -6.58
CA GLU A 118 20.66 -4.28 -7.51
C GLU A 118 19.64 -3.23 -7.02
N ALA A 119 18.51 -3.67 -6.48
CA ALA A 119 17.53 -2.76 -5.88
C ALA A 119 18.08 -2.06 -4.62
N GLU A 120 18.92 -2.72 -3.83
CA GLU A 120 19.58 -2.12 -2.66
C GLU A 120 20.66 -1.11 -3.04
N GLU A 121 21.45 -1.39 -4.08
CA GLU A 121 22.41 -0.44 -4.64
C GLU A 121 21.69 0.81 -5.19
N LEU A 122 20.56 0.64 -5.91
CA LEU A 122 19.71 1.75 -6.34
C LEU A 122 19.08 2.52 -5.17
N LEU A 123 18.63 1.82 -4.13
CA LEU A 123 18.12 2.47 -2.92
C LEU A 123 19.19 3.32 -2.23
N ALA A 124 20.44 2.84 -2.20
CA ALA A 124 21.55 3.60 -1.66
C ALA A 124 21.79 4.90 -2.45
N ILE A 125 21.72 4.85 -3.78
CA ILE A 125 21.80 6.04 -4.65
C ILE A 125 20.67 7.01 -4.35
N ALA A 126 19.42 6.52 -4.28
CA ALA A 126 18.25 7.34 -3.98
C ALA A 126 18.41 8.06 -2.64
N LYS A 127 18.76 7.33 -1.58
CA LYS A 127 18.99 7.88 -0.24
C LYS A 127 20.12 8.90 -0.22
N LYS A 128 21.22 8.63 -0.94
CA LYS A 128 22.37 9.54 -1.03
C LYS A 128 21.92 10.90 -1.57
N GLY A 129 21.25 10.93 -2.72
CA GLY A 129 20.78 12.18 -3.32
C GLY A 129 19.68 12.87 -2.51
N LEU A 130 18.71 12.10 -2.01
CA LEU A 130 17.59 12.64 -1.23
C LEU A 130 18.02 13.19 0.14
N GLN A 131 19.13 12.73 0.73
CA GLN A 131 19.69 13.31 1.95
C GLN A 131 20.17 14.76 1.77
N LEU A 132 20.50 15.18 0.55
CA LEU A 132 20.89 16.56 0.26
C LEU A 132 19.70 17.52 0.12
N GLY A 133 18.48 17.04 0.31
CA GLY A 133 17.25 17.83 0.19
C GLY A 133 16.05 17.10 0.77
N GLY A 134 14.90 17.29 0.13
CA GLY A 134 13.62 16.75 0.54
C GLY A 134 12.54 17.81 0.47
N SER A 135 11.31 17.39 0.15
CA SER A 135 10.16 18.27 0.17
C SER A 135 9.76 18.66 1.60
N SER A 136 9.17 19.84 1.75
CA SER A 136 8.45 20.25 2.95
C SER A 136 7.24 19.34 3.22
N GLY A 137 6.66 18.73 2.18
CA GLY A 137 5.55 17.80 2.30
C GLY A 137 5.97 16.32 2.22
N GLY A 138 5.04 15.49 1.75
CA GLY A 138 5.13 14.03 1.80
C GLY A 138 5.87 13.37 0.65
N ALA A 139 6.18 14.08 -0.44
CA ALA A 139 6.81 13.49 -1.62
C ALA A 139 8.05 14.26 -2.06
N SER A 140 9.17 13.54 -2.17
CA SER A 140 10.43 14.05 -2.70
C SER A 140 10.83 13.25 -3.93
N ILE A 141 11.45 13.90 -4.91
CA ILE A 141 12.00 13.23 -6.09
C ILE A 141 13.47 13.59 -6.31
N LEU A 142 14.18 12.68 -6.98
CA LEU A 142 15.54 12.84 -7.47
C LEU A 142 15.63 12.29 -8.89
N ASP A 143 16.01 13.12 -9.86
CA ASP A 143 16.31 12.72 -11.24
C ASP A 143 17.83 12.79 -11.49
N LEU A 144 18.44 11.64 -11.82
CA LEU A 144 19.87 11.53 -12.09
C LEU A 144 20.33 12.15 -13.41
N HIS A 145 19.41 12.46 -14.32
CA HIS A 145 19.75 13.00 -15.64
C HIS A 145 19.81 14.52 -15.58
N SER A 146 18.78 15.13 -15.00
CA SER A 146 18.68 16.59 -14.88
C SER A 146 19.31 17.13 -13.60
N GLY A 147 19.56 16.27 -12.62
CA GLY A 147 19.93 16.66 -11.26
C GLY A 147 18.78 17.24 -10.45
N ALA A 148 17.54 17.18 -10.96
CA ALA A 148 16.40 17.74 -10.26
C ALA A 148 16.18 17.01 -8.92
N LEU A 149 16.18 17.78 -7.82
CA LEU A 149 15.93 17.31 -6.46
C LEU A 149 14.90 18.20 -5.78
N SER A 150 13.94 17.61 -5.08
CA SER A 150 13.03 18.36 -4.19
C SER A 150 13.80 19.04 -3.06
N MET A 151 13.53 20.32 -2.81
CA MET A 151 14.14 21.12 -1.74
C MET A 151 13.11 22.09 -1.16
N GLY A 152 12.56 21.73 0.00
CA GLY A 152 11.46 22.48 0.60
C GLY A 152 10.24 22.50 -0.31
N GLN A 153 9.88 23.67 -0.84
CA GLN A 153 8.71 23.83 -1.73
C GLN A 153 9.09 23.96 -3.22
N HIS A 154 10.37 23.80 -3.56
CA HIS A 154 10.89 24.01 -4.91
C HIS A 154 11.78 22.84 -5.36
N PHE A 155 12.21 22.87 -6.62
CA PHE A 155 13.21 21.95 -7.16
C PHE A 155 14.54 22.67 -7.38
N VAL A 156 15.64 21.98 -7.11
CA VAL A 156 17.00 22.46 -7.38
C VAL A 156 17.72 21.48 -8.29
N ASN A 157 18.70 21.98 -9.06
CA ASN A 157 19.64 21.10 -9.75
C ASN A 157 20.83 20.83 -8.83
N ILE A 158 21.00 19.58 -8.40
CA ILE A 158 22.07 19.19 -7.48
C ILE A 158 23.46 19.29 -8.09
N TYR A 159 23.61 19.08 -9.39
CA TYR A 159 24.92 19.12 -10.06
C TYR A 159 25.51 20.54 -10.10
N LYS A 160 24.68 21.55 -9.91
CA LYS A 160 25.11 22.95 -9.77
C LYS A 160 25.54 23.35 -8.36
N ARG A 161 25.44 22.44 -7.38
CA ARG A 161 25.77 22.73 -5.98
C ARG A 161 27.15 22.21 -5.61
N GLU A 162 27.91 23.04 -4.90
CA GLU A 162 29.27 22.70 -4.44
C GLU A 162 29.29 21.50 -3.49
N ASP A 163 28.28 21.37 -2.61
CA ASP A 163 28.16 20.28 -1.64
C ASP A 163 27.77 18.93 -2.28
N ALA A 164 27.45 18.91 -3.57
CA ALA A 164 26.95 17.74 -4.29
C ALA A 164 27.84 17.31 -5.48
N LYS A 165 28.94 18.02 -5.80
CA LYS A 165 29.79 17.77 -6.98
C LYS A 165 30.28 16.33 -7.15
N HIS A 166 30.44 15.59 -6.06
CA HIS A 166 30.94 14.21 -6.06
C HIS A 166 29.99 13.23 -5.38
N ILE A 167 28.70 13.58 -5.34
CA ILE A 167 27.71 12.72 -4.68
C ILE A 167 27.56 11.37 -5.38
N PHE A 168 27.49 11.35 -6.71
CA PHE A 168 27.39 10.12 -7.47
C PHE A 168 28.72 9.76 -8.13
N SER A 169 29.01 8.47 -8.10
CA SER A 169 30.19 7.86 -8.73
C SER A 169 29.82 7.21 -10.06
N GLU A 170 30.82 6.88 -10.88
CA GLU A 170 30.57 6.13 -12.12
C GLU A 170 30.00 4.73 -11.81
N THR A 171 30.33 4.15 -10.65
CA THR A 171 29.70 2.91 -10.17
C THR A 171 28.20 3.09 -9.97
N ASP A 172 27.76 4.23 -9.42
CA ASP A 172 26.34 4.54 -9.23
C ASP A 172 25.61 4.66 -10.59
N PHE A 173 26.24 5.30 -11.58
CA PHE A 173 25.67 5.38 -12.93
C PHE A 173 25.69 4.05 -13.68
N ASN A 174 26.71 3.22 -13.45
CA ASN A 174 26.80 1.89 -14.05
C ASN A 174 25.66 0.98 -13.56
N ILE A 175 25.36 0.96 -12.27
CA ILE A 175 24.24 0.15 -11.76
C ILE A 175 22.89 0.63 -12.30
N TYR A 176 22.67 1.96 -12.38
CA TYR A 176 21.50 2.54 -13.04
C TYR A 176 21.39 2.05 -14.50
N ARG A 177 22.48 2.15 -15.26
CA ARG A 177 22.55 1.78 -16.68
C ARG A 177 22.20 0.31 -16.91
N VAL A 178 22.76 -0.58 -16.09
CA VAL A 178 22.51 -2.03 -16.13
C VAL A 178 21.06 -2.34 -15.82
N VAL A 179 20.51 -1.77 -14.73
CA VAL A 179 19.11 -2.00 -14.35
C VAL A 179 18.15 -1.45 -15.41
N LYS A 180 18.41 -0.26 -15.94
CA LYS A 180 17.62 0.33 -17.02
C LYS A 180 17.62 -0.55 -18.27
N GLU A 181 18.77 -1.11 -18.68
CA GLU A 181 18.82 -2.03 -19.83
C GLU A 181 18.00 -3.29 -19.55
N LYS A 182 18.14 -3.91 -18.38
CA LYS A 182 17.32 -5.08 -18.00
C LYS A 182 15.83 -4.79 -18.10
N ILE A 183 15.41 -3.63 -17.60
CA ILE A 183 14.00 -3.19 -17.67
C ILE A 183 13.58 -2.97 -19.12
N LYS A 184 14.39 -2.31 -19.94
CA LYS A 184 14.13 -2.08 -21.36
C LYS A 184 13.90 -3.39 -22.12
N TYR A 185 14.78 -4.37 -21.94
CA TYR A 185 14.63 -5.69 -22.56
C TYR A 185 13.40 -6.45 -22.02
N ALA A 186 13.08 -6.31 -20.73
CA ALA A 186 11.88 -6.92 -20.16
C ALA A 186 10.59 -6.31 -20.74
N VAL A 187 10.53 -4.98 -20.89
CA VAL A 187 9.44 -4.29 -21.60
C VAL A 187 9.36 -4.80 -23.04
N ALA A 188 10.47 -4.80 -23.77
CA ALA A 188 10.48 -5.27 -25.15
C ALA A 188 9.95 -6.70 -25.30
N HIS A 189 10.41 -7.61 -24.45
CA HIS A 189 9.96 -8.99 -24.44
C HIS A 189 8.47 -9.13 -24.12
N HIS A 190 8.00 -8.51 -23.03
CA HIS A 190 6.62 -8.71 -22.59
C HIS A 190 5.61 -7.99 -23.48
N PHE A 191 5.89 -6.79 -23.98
CA PHE A 191 4.97 -6.08 -24.87
C PHE A 191 5.13 -6.47 -26.35
N GLY A 192 6.14 -7.28 -26.68
CA GLY A 192 6.37 -7.77 -28.04
C GLY A 192 6.88 -6.69 -29.01
N VAL A 193 7.64 -5.73 -28.49
CA VAL A 193 8.25 -4.63 -29.26
C VAL A 193 9.74 -4.87 -29.48
N LYS A 194 10.33 -4.16 -30.44
CA LYS A 194 11.77 -4.27 -30.73
C LYS A 194 12.55 -3.43 -29.70
N PRO A 195 13.55 -4.00 -28.99
CA PRO A 195 14.33 -3.26 -27.99
C PRO A 195 15.01 -2.00 -28.55
N ASN A 196 15.44 -2.01 -29.81
CA ASN A 196 16.05 -0.85 -30.48
C ASN A 196 15.04 0.18 -31.02
N LYS A 197 13.74 -0.01 -30.77
CA LYS A 197 12.65 0.91 -31.16
C LYS A 197 11.93 1.53 -29.95
N ILE A 198 12.39 1.23 -28.74
CA ILE A 198 11.99 1.92 -27.52
C ILE A 198 13.22 2.63 -26.92
N TYR A 199 13.03 3.86 -26.50
CA TYR A 199 14.10 4.74 -26.04
C TYR A 199 13.81 5.22 -24.61
N LEU A 200 14.84 5.33 -23.79
CA LEU A 200 14.71 5.97 -22.47
C LEU A 200 14.22 7.41 -22.67
N THR A 201 13.33 7.91 -21.80
CA THR A 201 12.82 9.29 -21.91
C THR A 201 12.60 9.96 -20.55
N HIS A 202 12.50 11.29 -20.54
CA HIS A 202 12.21 12.05 -19.34
C HIS A 202 10.71 12.10 -19.01
N PRO A 203 10.37 12.22 -17.71
CA PRO A 203 11.30 12.13 -16.59
C PRO A 203 11.60 10.67 -16.20
N THR A 204 12.79 10.43 -15.64
CA THR A 204 13.06 9.23 -14.85
C THR A 204 13.55 9.67 -13.49
N PHE A 205 13.02 9.09 -12.42
CA PHE A 205 13.30 9.60 -11.09
C PHE A 205 13.12 8.55 -10.01
N PHE A 206 13.91 8.72 -8.95
CA PHE A 206 13.62 8.15 -7.65
C PHE A 206 12.56 9.00 -6.96
N SER A 207 11.65 8.33 -6.26
CA SER A 207 10.66 8.95 -5.39
C SER A 207 10.82 8.44 -3.97
N GLU A 208 10.72 9.35 -3.01
CA GLU A 208 10.51 9.05 -1.60
C GLU A 208 9.15 9.61 -1.20
N ILE A 209 8.29 8.74 -0.68
CA ILE A 209 6.99 9.13 -0.17
C ILE A 209 6.92 8.77 1.32
N THR A 210 6.54 9.76 2.13
CA THR A 210 6.41 9.66 3.59
C THR A 210 4.98 9.97 4.03
N SER A 211 4.72 9.84 5.33
CA SER A 211 3.43 10.18 5.94
C SER A 211 3.24 11.67 6.25
N LYS A 212 4.19 12.54 5.86
CA LYS A 212 4.03 14.00 6.01
C LYS A 212 2.84 14.47 5.19
N LYS A 213 2.11 15.47 5.70
CA LYS A 213 1.02 16.11 4.96
C LYS A 213 1.58 16.88 3.77
N ALA A 214 0.81 16.98 2.69
CA ALA A 214 1.17 17.85 1.58
C ALA A 214 1.20 19.31 2.03
N VAL A 215 2.19 20.04 1.52
CA VAL A 215 2.34 21.49 1.70
C VAL A 215 2.10 22.20 0.37
N THR A 216 2.57 21.60 -0.72
CA THR A 216 2.40 22.07 -2.10
C THR A 216 1.61 21.06 -2.93
N MET A 217 1.13 21.48 -4.11
CA MET A 217 0.48 20.54 -5.05
C MET A 217 1.43 19.42 -5.51
N HIS A 218 2.73 19.66 -5.56
CA HIS A 218 3.73 18.65 -5.93
C HIS A 218 3.86 17.53 -4.87
N ASP A 219 3.36 17.76 -3.65
CA ASP A 219 3.29 16.75 -2.60
C ASP A 219 2.06 15.85 -2.70
N GLU A 220 1.07 16.19 -3.55
CA GLU A 220 -0.20 15.47 -3.68
C GLU A 220 -0.11 14.31 -4.67
N TYR A 221 0.68 13.29 -4.33
CA TYR A 221 0.96 12.12 -5.18
C TYR A 221 -0.21 11.11 -5.33
N TRP A 222 -1.29 11.27 -4.57
CA TRP A 222 -2.36 10.27 -4.43
C TRP A 222 -3.55 10.48 -5.34
N HIS A 223 -3.46 11.44 -6.26
CA HIS A 223 -4.53 11.70 -7.22
C HIS A 223 -4.44 10.73 -8.42
N PRO A 224 -5.58 10.19 -8.87
CA PRO A 224 -5.65 9.42 -10.11
C PRO A 224 -5.11 10.20 -11.30
N HIS A 225 -4.24 9.56 -12.08
CA HIS A 225 -3.67 10.13 -13.30
C HIS A 225 -3.37 9.05 -14.34
N VAL A 226 -3.15 9.51 -15.57
CA VAL A 226 -2.69 8.72 -16.70
C VAL A 226 -1.33 9.25 -17.11
N ASP A 227 -0.32 8.40 -17.04
CA ASP A 227 1.07 8.78 -17.33
C ASP A 227 1.24 9.45 -18.68
N LYS A 228 0.58 8.94 -19.72
CA LYS A 228 0.63 9.54 -21.07
C LYS A 228 0.12 10.98 -21.11
N GLU A 229 -0.88 11.29 -20.30
CA GLU A 229 -1.45 12.64 -20.22
C GLU A 229 -0.57 13.57 -19.40
N THR A 230 0.07 13.04 -18.36
CA THR A 230 1.02 13.78 -17.52
C THR A 230 2.35 14.04 -18.25
N TYR A 231 2.88 13.03 -18.94
CA TYR A 231 4.16 13.05 -19.65
C TYR A 231 3.95 12.57 -21.08
N LYS A 232 3.84 13.53 -22.01
CA LYS A 232 3.54 13.27 -23.43
C LYS A 232 4.52 12.31 -24.10
N SER A 233 5.76 12.21 -23.63
CA SER A 233 6.79 11.33 -24.20
C SER A 233 6.58 9.85 -23.84
N PHE A 234 5.82 9.52 -22.79
CA PHE A 234 5.73 8.14 -22.30
C PHE A 234 4.91 7.27 -23.26
N HIS A 235 5.38 6.06 -23.54
CA HIS A 235 4.58 5.01 -24.18
C HIS A 235 4.54 3.75 -23.32
N TYR A 236 5.60 3.49 -22.56
CA TYR A 236 5.68 2.42 -21.57
C TYR A 236 6.20 2.98 -20.25
N THR A 237 5.47 2.70 -19.16
CA THR A 237 5.89 3.08 -17.81
C THR A 237 6.36 1.84 -17.07
N THR A 238 7.43 1.99 -16.29
CA THR A 238 7.84 1.01 -15.30
C THR A 238 8.06 1.63 -13.93
N LEU A 239 7.70 0.90 -12.89
CA LEU A 239 8.03 1.21 -11.50
C LEU A 239 8.79 0.05 -10.89
N LEU A 240 10.02 0.30 -10.45
CA LEU A 240 10.81 -0.59 -9.64
C LEU A 240 10.66 -0.22 -8.17
N TYR A 241 10.12 -1.13 -7.36
CA TYR A 241 9.96 -0.91 -5.93
C TYR A 241 11.27 -1.18 -5.19
N LEU A 242 11.68 -0.25 -4.31
CA LEU A 242 12.96 -0.31 -3.58
C LEU A 242 12.77 -0.62 -2.10
N GLY A 243 11.55 -0.92 -1.67
CA GLY A 243 11.22 -1.30 -0.29
C GLY A 243 9.97 -2.19 -0.22
N ASP A 244 9.75 -2.76 0.94
CA ASP A 244 8.72 -3.76 1.20
C ASP A 244 7.50 -3.19 1.95
N TYR A 245 6.32 -3.37 1.34
CA TYR A 245 5.04 -3.02 1.96
C TYR A 245 4.77 -3.86 3.22
N ASN A 246 4.29 -3.19 4.27
CA ASN A 246 4.10 -3.72 5.63
C ASN A 246 5.37 -4.21 6.35
N ILE A 247 6.55 -3.95 5.79
CA ILE A 247 7.85 -4.19 6.43
C ILE A 247 8.60 -2.86 6.61
N ASP A 248 8.90 -2.17 5.52
CA ASP A 248 9.61 -0.88 5.53
C ASP A 248 8.66 0.31 5.67
N PHE A 249 7.43 0.18 5.16
CA PHE A 249 6.40 1.22 5.20
C PHE A 249 4.98 0.64 5.16
N LYS A 250 3.97 1.46 5.52
CA LYS A 250 2.53 1.14 5.45
C LYS A 250 1.76 2.15 4.61
N GLY A 251 0.61 1.75 4.09
CA GLY A 251 -0.08 2.50 3.02
C GLY A 251 0.71 2.42 1.71
N GLY A 252 0.61 3.41 0.83
CA GLY A 252 1.53 3.51 -0.31
C GLY A 252 1.39 2.43 -1.39
N ARG A 253 0.31 1.62 -1.39
CA ARG A 253 0.08 0.65 -2.48
C ARG A 253 -0.16 1.38 -3.78
N PHE A 254 0.25 0.78 -4.88
CA PHE A 254 -0.07 1.29 -6.21
C PHE A 254 -1.41 0.72 -6.64
N VAL A 255 -2.31 1.56 -7.15
CA VAL A 255 -3.69 1.18 -7.44
C VAL A 255 -4.03 1.51 -8.87
N PHE A 256 -4.34 0.50 -9.67
CA PHE A 256 -5.01 0.69 -10.94
C PHE A 256 -6.51 0.87 -10.71
N VAL A 257 -7.10 1.87 -11.35
CA VAL A 257 -8.53 2.16 -11.30
C VAL A 257 -9.20 1.50 -12.50
N ASP A 258 -10.06 0.51 -12.23
CA ASP A 258 -10.79 -0.23 -13.26
C ASP A 258 -12.31 -0.04 -13.05
N GLU A 259 -13.08 -0.25 -14.12
CA GLU A 259 -14.54 -0.08 -14.10
C GLU A 259 -15.25 -0.93 -13.03
N LYS A 260 -14.80 -2.18 -12.84
CA LYS A 260 -15.45 -3.14 -11.93
C LYS A 260 -14.89 -3.08 -10.51
N PHE A 261 -13.58 -3.19 -10.38
CA PHE A 261 -12.88 -3.18 -9.09
C PHE A 261 -11.43 -2.74 -9.31
N ASN A 262 -10.94 -1.88 -8.44
CA ASN A 262 -9.56 -1.43 -8.45
C ASN A 262 -8.61 -2.60 -8.17
N ARG A 263 -7.42 -2.53 -8.75
CA ARG A 263 -6.39 -3.56 -8.60
C ARG A 263 -5.17 -2.99 -7.92
N THR A 264 -4.81 -3.54 -6.76
CA THR A 264 -3.64 -3.09 -6.00
C THR A 264 -2.41 -3.93 -6.28
N VAL A 265 -1.28 -3.25 -6.41
CA VAL A 265 0.06 -3.84 -6.36
C VAL A 265 0.67 -3.43 -5.03
N GLU A 266 0.95 -4.43 -4.20
CA GLU A 266 1.70 -4.24 -2.96
C GLU A 266 3.21 -4.24 -3.30
N PRO A 267 3.91 -3.13 -3.00
CA PRO A 267 5.35 -3.03 -3.23
C PRO A 267 6.13 -4.12 -2.51
N ARG A 268 7.10 -4.70 -3.22
CA ARG A 268 8.08 -5.66 -2.71
C ARG A 268 9.44 -5.20 -3.24
N LYS A 269 10.50 -5.24 -2.43
CA LYS A 269 11.82 -4.85 -2.91
C LYS A 269 12.22 -5.66 -4.15
N ALA A 270 12.75 -4.99 -5.17
CA ALA A 270 13.12 -5.51 -6.49
C ALA A 270 11.96 -5.98 -7.38
N ARG A 271 10.70 -5.79 -6.96
CA ARG A 271 9.54 -6.01 -7.84
C ARG A 271 9.47 -4.94 -8.91
N LEU A 272 9.31 -5.39 -10.15
CA LEU A 272 9.12 -4.54 -11.32
C LEU A 272 7.65 -4.59 -11.74
N SER A 273 7.02 -3.42 -11.81
CA SER A 273 5.73 -3.19 -12.46
C SER A 273 5.97 -2.53 -13.82
N MET A 274 5.33 -3.03 -14.88
CA MET A 274 5.41 -2.45 -16.22
C MET A 274 4.03 -2.44 -16.89
N PHE A 275 3.69 -1.35 -17.57
CA PHE A 275 2.40 -1.18 -18.23
C PHE A 275 2.49 -0.18 -19.39
N THR A 276 1.54 -0.26 -20.32
CA THR A 276 1.37 0.77 -21.37
C THR A 276 0.89 2.08 -20.75
N SER A 277 1.44 3.22 -21.12
CA SER A 277 1.19 4.48 -20.38
C SER A 277 -0.17 5.12 -20.65
N GLY A 278 -1.00 4.54 -21.54
CA GLY A 278 -2.26 5.10 -22.01
C GLY A 278 -3.39 5.09 -20.97
N ARG A 279 -4.57 5.59 -21.37
CA ARG A 279 -5.75 5.75 -20.48
C ARG A 279 -6.26 4.45 -19.91
N GLU A 280 -5.94 3.32 -20.54
CA GLU A 280 -6.25 1.98 -20.03
C GLU A 280 -5.55 1.64 -18.70
N ASN A 281 -4.60 2.48 -18.27
CA ASN A 281 -3.88 2.37 -17.02
C ASN A 281 -4.05 3.61 -16.14
N LEU A 282 -5.27 4.11 -15.94
CA LEU A 282 -5.56 5.10 -14.90
C LEU A 282 -5.15 4.55 -13.52
N HIS A 283 -4.36 5.30 -12.77
CA HIS A 283 -3.82 4.81 -11.51
C HIS A 283 -3.51 5.91 -10.49
N TYR A 284 -3.31 5.52 -9.24
CA TYR A 284 -2.83 6.38 -8.16
C TYR A 284 -2.00 5.59 -7.14
N VAL A 285 -1.34 6.31 -6.23
CA VAL A 285 -0.65 5.72 -5.07
C VAL A 285 -1.45 6.05 -3.81
N GLU A 286 -1.76 5.06 -2.98
CA GLU A 286 -2.39 5.30 -1.69
C GLU A 286 -1.48 6.14 -0.78
N LYS A 287 -2.06 6.91 0.13
CA LYS A 287 -1.27 7.66 1.11
C LYS A 287 -0.40 6.72 1.95
N VAL A 288 0.87 7.05 2.08
CA VAL A 288 1.77 6.40 3.05
C VAL A 288 1.35 6.83 4.45
N THR A 289 1.22 5.86 5.36
CA THR A 289 0.77 6.10 6.74
C THR A 289 1.89 5.95 7.76
N SER A 290 2.96 5.25 7.43
CA SER A 290 4.18 5.15 8.24
C SER A 290 5.37 4.67 7.41
N GLY A 291 6.59 5.07 7.78
CA GLY A 291 7.82 4.69 7.06
C GLY A 291 8.01 5.47 5.76
N ASN A 292 9.03 5.07 4.99
CA ASN A 292 9.40 5.73 3.74
C ASN A 292 9.28 4.76 2.58
N ARG A 293 8.42 5.08 1.61
CA ARG A 293 8.24 4.32 0.38
C ARG A 293 9.20 4.85 -0.68
N TYR A 294 10.16 4.02 -1.10
CA TYR A 294 11.05 4.31 -2.21
C TYR A 294 10.66 3.53 -3.47
N ALA A 295 10.65 4.21 -4.60
CA ALA A 295 10.48 3.59 -5.92
C ALA A 295 11.25 4.38 -6.98
N MET A 296 11.64 3.69 -8.04
CA MET A 296 12.27 4.28 -9.22
C MET A 296 11.34 4.11 -10.42
N THR A 297 11.01 5.24 -11.05
CA THR A 297 10.21 5.27 -12.28
C THR A 297 11.16 5.38 -13.47
N ILE A 298 11.06 4.43 -14.40
CA ILE A 298 11.74 4.47 -15.70
C ILE A 298 10.70 4.32 -16.78
N SER A 299 10.72 5.23 -17.74
CA SER A 299 9.75 5.23 -18.83
C SER A 299 10.45 5.21 -20.18
N PHE A 300 9.76 4.64 -21.15
CA PHE A 300 10.24 4.50 -22.50
C PHE A 300 9.28 5.14 -23.49
N THR A 301 9.86 5.76 -24.50
CA THR A 301 9.17 6.37 -25.64
C THR A 301 9.39 5.57 -26.91
N CYS A 302 8.42 5.61 -27.80
CA CYS A 302 8.54 5.16 -29.19
C CYS A 302 9.15 6.22 -30.10
N ASP A 303 9.16 7.48 -29.67
CA ASP A 303 9.64 8.61 -30.45
C ASP A 303 11.09 8.93 -30.11
N GLN A 304 11.98 8.70 -31.06
CA GLN A 304 13.41 8.94 -30.90
C GLN A 304 13.75 10.40 -30.59
N GLN A 305 12.89 11.36 -30.93
CA GLN A 305 13.10 12.77 -30.60
C GLN A 305 13.07 13.05 -29.08
N TYR A 306 12.37 12.20 -28.32
CA TYR A 306 12.31 12.28 -26.85
C TYR A 306 13.30 11.31 -26.19
N ALA A 307 14.20 10.69 -26.95
CA ALA A 307 15.23 9.80 -26.43
C ALA A 307 16.28 10.58 -25.63
N ILE A 308 16.66 10.04 -24.48
CA ILE A 308 17.68 10.63 -23.60
C ILE A 308 18.85 9.66 -23.45
N GLN A 309 20.03 10.21 -23.19
CA GLN A 309 21.23 9.41 -22.90
C GLN A 309 21.24 8.96 -21.44
N ASP A 310 21.99 7.90 -21.15
CA ASP A 310 22.26 7.49 -19.78
C ASP A 310 23.01 8.59 -19.01
N PRO A 311 22.77 8.74 -17.70
CA PRO A 311 23.56 9.64 -16.88
C PRO A 311 24.98 9.07 -16.73
N SER A 312 25.95 9.97 -16.64
CA SER A 312 27.37 9.68 -16.48
C SER A 312 28.07 10.89 -15.85
N ILE A 313 29.28 10.71 -15.32
CA ILE A 313 30.06 11.84 -14.80
C ILE A 313 30.35 12.90 -15.89
N ASN A 314 30.41 12.52 -17.16
CA ASN A 314 30.81 13.40 -18.26
C ASN A 314 29.66 14.27 -18.81
N ASN A 315 28.40 13.98 -18.46
CA ASN A 315 27.23 14.65 -19.03
C ASN A 315 26.28 15.23 -17.96
N ILE A 316 26.77 15.44 -16.73
CA ILE A 316 26.07 16.08 -15.61
C ILE A 316 26.80 17.32 -15.10
#